data_AF-A0A937JY42-F1
#
_entry.id   AF-A0A937JY42-F1
#
_cell.length_a   1.000
_cell.length_b   1.000
_cell.length_c   1.000
_cell.angle_alpha   90.00
_cell.angle_beta   90.00
_cell.angle_gamma   90.00
#
_symmetry.space_group_name_H-M   'P 1'
#
loop_
_entity.id
_entity.type
_entity.pdbx_description
1 polymer ?
#
loop_
_entity_poly.entity_id
_entity_poly.type
_entity_poly.pdbx_seq_one_letter_code
_entity_poly.pdbx_strand_id
1 'polypeptide(L)' 'MAIKRGDMVRAVKEKLENSLEAKASDARFPSYIFDTKGEVVDLSGDYALVKFGIVPTPNVWLRVDQLEAFK' A
#
# COMPACT_ATOMS: atom_id res chain seq x y z
N MET A 1 -4.91 -12.82 -7.01
CA MET A 1 -4.02 -12.35 -8.09
C MET A 1 -2.68 -12.05 -7.45
N ALA A 2 -1.58 -12.56 -8.00
CA ALA A 2 -0.25 -12.23 -7.50
C ALA A 2 0.08 -10.81 -7.95
N ILE A 3 0.31 -9.89 -7.00
CA ILE A 3 0.76 -8.53 -7.27
C ILE A 3 2.16 -8.59 -7.86
N LYS A 4 2.41 -7.84 -8.93
CA LYS A 4 3.70 -7.75 -9.61
C LYS A 4 4.26 -6.34 -9.53
N ARG A 5 5.57 -6.20 -9.74
CA ARG A 5 6.20 -4.90 -9.95
C ARG A 5 5.56 -4.21 -11.16
N GLY A 6 5.22 -2.94 -11.01
CA GLY A 6 4.53 -2.12 -12.00
C GLY A 6 3.00 -2.17 -11.92
N ASP A 7 2.42 -3.02 -11.07
CA ASP A 7 0.97 -3.05 -10.88
C ASP A 7 0.51 -1.79 -10.13
N MET A 8 -0.70 -1.33 -10.48
CA MET A 8 -1.38 -0.24 -9.79
C MET A 8 -2.26 -0.82 -8.70
N VAL A 9 -2.05 -0.38 -7.46
CA VAL A 9 -2.69 -0.91 -6.26
C VAL A 9 -3.24 0.20 -5.36
N ARG A 10 -4.12 -0.18 -4.44
CA ARG A 10 -4.48 0.62 -3.26
C ARG A 10 -4.43 -0.24 -2.01
N ALA A 11 -4.28 0.41 -0.86
CA ALA A 11 -4.41 -0.26 0.43
C ALA A 11 -5.88 -0.59 0.74
N VAL A 12 -6.10 -1.69 1.42
CA VAL A 12 -7.41 -2.09 1.95
C VAL A 12 -7.47 -1.70 3.42
N LYS A 13 -8.33 -0.74 3.74
CA LYS A 13 -8.46 -0.15 5.09
C LYS A 13 -8.63 -1.19 6.19
N GLU A 14 -9.55 -2.14 6.00
CA GLU A 14 -9.87 -3.18 6.99
C GLU A 14 -8.67 -4.08 7.33
N LYS A 15 -7.80 -4.35 6.35
CA LYS A 15 -6.61 -5.18 6.54
C LYS A 15 -5.42 -4.40 7.08
N LEU A 16 -5.38 -3.09 6.82
CA LEU A 16 -4.33 -2.21 7.30
C LEU A 16 -4.54 -1.84 8.78
N GLU A 17 -5.76 -1.49 9.21
CA GLU A 17 -6.04 -0.93 10.54
C GLU A 17 -5.64 -1.84 11.73
N ASN A 18 -5.68 -3.16 11.57
CA ASN A 18 -5.34 -4.12 12.63
C ASN A 18 -3.95 -4.76 12.46
N SER A 19 -3.13 -4.20 11.58
CA SER A 19 -1.85 -4.77 11.19
C SER A 19 -0.67 -4.31 12.06
N LEU A 20 0.50 -4.91 11.84
CA LEU A 20 1.74 -4.44 12.46
C LEU A 20 2.14 -3.06 11.91
N GLU A 21 1.88 -2.83 10.62
CA GLU A 21 2.17 -1.60 9.90
C GLU A 21 1.34 -0.42 10.44
N ALA A 22 0.13 -0.69 10.95
CA ALA A 22 -0.68 0.32 11.64
C ALA A 22 -0.04 0.81 12.93
N LYS A 23 0.67 -0.05 13.66
CA LYS A 23 1.36 0.35 14.91
C LYS A 23 2.55 1.26 14.65
N ALA A 24 3.09 1.25 13.44
CA ALA A 24 4.21 2.11 13.03
C ALA A 24 3.73 3.50 12.54
N SER A 25 2.43 3.67 12.30
CA SER A 25 1.84 4.86 11.72
C SER A 25 0.91 5.58 12.70
N ASP A 26 0.46 6.80 12.35
CA ASP A 26 -0.66 7.44 13.06
C ASP A 26 -1.95 6.62 12.84
N ALA A 27 -2.83 6.59 13.85
CA ALA A 27 -4.11 5.90 13.76
C ALA A 27 -5.03 6.47 12.66
N ARG A 28 -4.81 7.72 12.24
CA ARG A 28 -5.53 8.36 11.13
C ARG A 28 -4.76 8.21 9.84
N PHE A 29 -5.09 7.16 9.09
CA PHE A 29 -4.52 6.99 7.75
C PHE A 29 -4.98 8.08 6.78
N PRO A 30 -4.06 8.63 5.97
CA PRO A 30 -4.42 9.62 4.97
C PRO A 30 -5.21 8.97 3.82
N SER A 31 -6.22 9.66 3.29
CA SER A 31 -7.14 9.09 2.29
C SER A 31 -6.45 8.64 0.99
N TYR A 32 -5.32 9.26 0.64
CA TYR A 32 -4.63 8.98 -0.63
C TYR A 32 -4.20 7.51 -0.79
N ILE A 33 -3.90 6.79 0.30
CA ILE A 33 -3.47 5.39 0.20
C ILE A 33 -4.61 4.44 -0.20
N PHE A 34 -5.86 4.88 -0.01
CA PHE A 34 -7.08 4.13 -0.33
C PHE A 34 -7.70 4.59 -1.66
N ASP A 35 -7.71 5.90 -1.90
CA ASP A 35 -8.49 6.48 -2.99
C ASP A 35 -7.68 6.70 -4.28
N THR A 36 -6.36 6.57 -4.23
CA THR A 36 -5.49 6.85 -5.39
C THR A 36 -4.64 5.65 -5.80
N LYS A 37 -4.13 5.71 -7.04
CA LYS A 37 -3.26 4.68 -7.61
C LYS A 37 -1.86 4.77 -6.98
N GLY A 38 -1.46 3.70 -6.31
CA GLY A 38 -0.08 3.45 -5.90
C GLY A 38 0.61 2.50 -6.88
N GLU A 39 1.83 2.81 -7.29
CA GLU A 39 2.63 1.94 -8.14
C GLU A 39 3.49 1.00 -7.28
N VAL A 40 3.49 -0.29 -7.59
CA VAL A 40 4.40 -1.26 -6.95
C VAL A 40 5.79 -1.14 -7.57
N VAL A 41 6.72 -0.55 -6.83
CA VAL A 41 8.10 -0.31 -7.30
C VAL A 41 9.00 -1.52 -7.03
N ASP A 42 8.74 -2.24 -5.93
CA ASP A 42 9.53 -3.41 -5.56
C ASP A 42 8.70 -4.46 -4.80
N LEU A 43 9.22 -5.69 -4.75
CA LEU A 43 8.65 -6.82 -4.02
C LEU A 43 9.75 -7.53 -3.24
N SER A 44 9.50 -7.81 -1.96
CA SER A 44 10.39 -8.54 -1.08
C SER A 44 9.59 -9.53 -0.25
N GLY A 45 9.57 -10.79 -0.69
CA GLY A 45 8.76 -11.84 -0.06
C GLY A 45 7.27 -11.47 -0.09
N ASP A 46 6.68 -11.35 1.10
CA ASP A 46 5.26 -11.01 1.28
C ASP A 46 4.98 -9.50 1.32
N TYR A 47 5.99 -8.67 1.07
CA TYR A 47 5.89 -7.21 1.12
C TYR A 47 6.07 -6.59 -0.27
N ALA A 48 5.37 -5.50 -0.49
CA ALA A 48 5.46 -4.67 -1.68
C ALA A 48 5.84 -3.24 -1.28
N LEU A 49 6.78 -2.66 -2.02
CA LEU A 49 7.13 -1.25 -1.90
C LEU A 49 6.23 -0.45 -2.83
N VAL A 50 5.32 0.33 -2.25
CA VAL A 50 4.33 1.11 -2.99
C VAL A 50 4.69 2.58 -2.99
N LYS A 51 4.67 3.18 -4.17
CA LYS A 51 4.83 4.63 -4.38
C LYS A 51 3.47 5.24 -4.68
N PHE A 52 2.98 6.08 -3.78
CA PHE A 52 1.75 6.85 -4.00
C PHE A 52 2.10 8.17 -4.71
N GLY A 53 1.73 8.28 -5.99
CA GLY A 53 2.17 9.38 -6.85
C GLY A 53 1.45 10.71 -6.67
N ILE A 54 0.35 10.75 -5.91
CA ILE A 54 -0.47 11.96 -5.75
C ILE A 54 0.12 12.96 -4.75
N VAL A 55 0.89 12.47 -3.78
CA VAL A 55 1.58 13.28 -2.78
C VAL A 55 3.07 12.92 -2.80
N PRO A 56 3.97 13.90 -2.60
CA PRO A 56 5.42 13.66 -2.60
C PRO A 56 5.88 13.04 -1.28
N THR A 57 5.34 11.87 -0.93
CA THR A 57 5.69 11.10 0.26
C THR A 57 6.70 9.99 -0.06
N PRO A 58 7.50 9.55 0.92
CA PRO A 58 8.32 8.35 0.78
C PRO A 58 7.49 7.14 0.38
N ASN A 59 8.14 6.18 -0.27
CA ASN A 59 7.53 4.90 -0.59
C ASN A 59 7.27 4.10 0.70
N VAL A 60 6.21 3.30 0.71
CA VAL A 60 5.77 2.55 1.88
C VAL A 60 5.85 1.06 1.61
N TRP A 61 6.45 0.31 2.52
CA TRP A 61 6.37 -1.14 2.52
C TRP A 61 5.05 -1.57 3.15
N LEU A 62 4.24 -2.28 2.37
CA LEU A 62 2.96 -2.85 2.81
C LEU A 62 2.94 -4.33 2.49
N ARG A 63 2.21 -5.11 3.29
CA ARG A 63 2.05 -6.53 2.95
C ARG A 63 1.15 -6.68 1.73
N VAL A 64 1.48 -7.66 0.89
CA VAL A 64 0.76 -7.95 -0.34
C VAL A 64 -0.71 -8.28 -0.08
N ASP A 65 -1.04 -8.86 1.08
CA ASP A 65 -2.42 -9.17 1.46
C ASP A 65 -3.26 -7.93 1.83
N GLN A 66 -2.62 -6.83 2.23
CA GLN A 66 -3.22 -5.53 2.52
C GLN A 66 -3.50 -4.72 1.25
N LEU A 67 -3.02 -5.18 0.09
CA LEU A 67 -3.12 -4.48 -1.17
C LEU A 67 -4.15 -5.16 -2.08
N GLU A 68 -4.82 -4.34 -2.88
CA GLU A 68 -5.66 -4.80 -3.97
C GLU A 68 -5.39 -4.04 -5.26
N ALA A 69 -5.63 -4.69 -6.40
CA ALA A 69 -5.47 -4.08 -7.70
C ALA A 69 -6.44 -2.91 -7.87
N PHE A 70 -5.92 -1.75 -8.27
CA PHE A 70 -6.71 -0.56 -8.55
C PHE A 70 -7.34 -0.72 -9.95
N LYS A 71 -8.66 -0.91 -10.01
CA LYS A 71 -9.43 -0.92 -11.26
C LYS A 71 -9.95 0.47 -11.59
#